data_AF-A0A7X8W7G4-F1
#
_entry.id   AF-A0A7X8W7G4-F1
#
_cell.length_a   1.000
_cell.length_b   1.000
_cell.length_c   1.000
_cell.angle_alpha   90.00
_cell.angle_beta   90.00
_cell.angle_gamma   90.00
#
_symmetry.space_group_name_H-M   'P 1'
#
loop_
_entity.id
_entity.type
_entity.pdbx_description
1 polymer ?
#
loop_
_entity_poly.entity_id
_entity_poly.type
_entity_poly.pdbx_seq_one_letter_code
_entity_poly.pdbx_strand_id
1 'polypeptide(L)'
;MNNAQTVGSARRNNKESDGRVGKRKRANPRLAGVRCISGWSAIMYWRVPFIDAHFDLSTLVGPKEHITVFNYADRYQNKKHQVHYCKLRVPPKYVIYDPKREVHVASPELAFLQVAQDLDILGAILLAILLCAFPDGLFSQPLTTLKKLLDCAQRMSGHRGRRRALRALRYAAEGCNSPREAVVFMLLSLPNALGGLNLRGLRFNHKIVLRRADGGSGVFYGDFVLPSERLVIEYDGITHHGSKEAQIADSRRALRLSRENFAVVSMTTLHAENPSDFELFARDLLYRRLGRRIRIRARGFWKLRHTLQDMLMDSALPEWEMRKAQGDPDRYLGYYDRRDSRREVERIQVMNLFDGPRRWGLDTWPWNRSALHFLEREERQRRAEGRRAGERRYARSFPVRQIASELRARGATPIYGRALC
;
A
#
# COMPACT_ATOMS: atom_id res chain seq x y z
N MET A 1 31.37 -84.92 5.89
CA MET A 1 31.97 -83.65 6.34
C MET A 1 32.34 -82.84 5.12
N ASN A 2 31.84 -81.60 5.09
CA ASN A 2 32.17 -80.44 4.24
C ASN A 2 31.86 -80.39 2.73
N ASN A 3 31.20 -79.27 2.42
CA ASN A 3 31.15 -78.46 1.20
C ASN A 3 30.13 -78.84 0.10
N ALA A 4 28.95 -78.24 0.21
CA ALA A 4 28.00 -78.08 -0.89
C ALA A 4 28.07 -76.65 -1.46
N GLN A 5 28.51 -76.56 -2.72
CA GLN A 5 28.39 -75.38 -3.57
C GLN A 5 26.96 -75.30 -4.13
N THR A 6 26.40 -74.09 -4.09
CA THR A 6 25.10 -73.72 -4.63
C THR A 6 25.19 -73.46 -6.14
N VAL A 7 24.37 -74.16 -6.93
CA VAL A 7 24.07 -73.84 -8.33
C VAL A 7 22.59 -73.49 -8.43
N GLY A 8 22.28 -72.21 -8.62
CA GLY A 8 20.92 -71.69 -8.80
C GLY A 8 20.71 -71.21 -10.23
N SER A 9 20.00 -72.02 -11.02
CA SER A 9 19.63 -71.78 -12.41
C SER A 9 18.62 -70.64 -12.59
N ALA A 10 18.77 -69.94 -13.71
CA ALA A 10 17.99 -68.80 -14.16
C ALA A 10 16.56 -69.16 -14.60
N ARG A 11 15.58 -68.32 -14.21
CA ARG A 11 14.41 -68.02 -15.04
C ARG A 11 14.05 -66.53 -14.95
N ARG A 12 14.01 -65.91 -16.13
CA ARG A 12 13.59 -64.52 -16.40
C ARG A 12 12.14 -64.29 -15.96
N ASN A 13 11.88 -63.09 -15.44
CA ASN A 13 10.63 -62.40 -15.72
C ASN A 13 10.90 -60.89 -15.81
N ASN A 14 10.62 -60.35 -16.99
CA ASN A 14 10.63 -58.93 -17.32
C ASN A 14 9.68 -58.16 -16.38
N LYS A 15 10.20 -57.15 -15.69
CA LYS A 15 9.41 -55.98 -15.31
C LYS A 15 10.19 -54.75 -15.73
N GLU A 16 9.61 -54.04 -16.69
CA GLU A 16 10.02 -52.74 -17.17
C GLU A 16 10.32 -51.80 -16.00
N SER A 17 11.56 -51.36 -15.92
CA SER A 17 11.94 -50.22 -15.09
C SER A 17 11.42 -48.96 -15.77
N ASP A 18 10.18 -48.58 -15.42
CA ASP A 18 9.60 -47.30 -15.83
C ASP A 18 10.43 -46.16 -15.23
N GLY A 19 11.32 -45.64 -16.07
CA GLY A 19 12.26 -44.59 -15.74
C GLY A 19 11.52 -43.30 -15.40
N ARG A 20 11.26 -43.07 -14.12
CA ARG A 20 10.98 -41.72 -13.60
C ARG A 20 12.26 -40.88 -13.65
N VAL A 21 12.66 -40.52 -14.87
CA VAL A 21 13.57 -39.41 -15.13
C VAL A 21 12.88 -38.15 -14.64
N GLY A 22 13.32 -37.64 -13.50
CA GLY A 22 12.90 -36.35 -12.98
C GLY A 22 13.04 -35.31 -14.10
N LYS A 23 11.91 -34.72 -14.53
CA LYS A 23 11.90 -33.62 -15.50
C LYS A 23 12.81 -32.51 -15.00
N ARG A 24 14.07 -32.46 -15.47
CA ARG A 24 14.95 -31.30 -15.35
C ARG A 24 14.13 -30.11 -15.85
N LYS A 25 13.74 -29.22 -14.93
CA LYS A 25 12.94 -28.02 -15.23
C LYS A 25 13.77 -27.14 -16.15
N ARG A 26 13.59 -27.29 -17.47
CA ARG A 26 14.33 -26.56 -18.52
C ARG A 26 14.10 -25.05 -18.38
N ALA A 27 15.14 -24.29 -18.72
CA ALA A 27 15.16 -22.83 -18.89
C ALA A 27 13.96 -22.33 -19.71
N ASN A 28 13.70 -21.02 -19.70
CA ASN A 28 12.64 -20.43 -20.52
C ASN A 28 13.18 -20.10 -21.93
N PRO A 29 13.05 -20.99 -22.94
CA PRO A 29 13.72 -20.82 -24.23
C PRO A 29 13.27 -19.58 -24.98
N ARG A 30 12.02 -19.12 -24.76
CA ARG A 30 11.45 -17.93 -25.41
C ARG A 30 12.01 -16.61 -24.87
N LEU A 31 12.68 -16.64 -23.72
CA LEU A 31 13.29 -15.49 -23.08
C LEU A 31 14.80 -15.73 -22.84
N ALA A 32 15.40 -16.67 -23.57
CA ALA A 32 16.84 -16.89 -23.52
C ALA A 32 17.59 -15.65 -24.05
N GLY A 33 18.66 -15.25 -23.38
CA GLY A 33 19.41 -14.04 -23.70
C GLY A 33 18.74 -12.73 -23.27
N VAL A 34 17.46 -12.76 -22.86
CA VAL A 34 16.73 -11.55 -22.44
C VAL A 34 17.15 -11.13 -21.04
N ARG A 35 17.59 -9.87 -20.93
CA ARG A 35 17.87 -9.17 -19.66
C ARG A 35 16.74 -8.20 -19.38
N CYS A 36 15.99 -8.45 -18.32
CA CYS A 36 14.76 -7.74 -18.01
C CYS A 36 14.93 -6.87 -16.76
N ILE A 37 14.71 -5.56 -16.85
CA ILE A 37 14.55 -4.68 -15.68
C ILE A 37 13.37 -5.21 -14.85
N SER A 38 13.54 -5.35 -13.54
CA SER A 38 12.67 -6.15 -12.68
C SER A 38 12.58 -5.61 -11.25
N GLY A 39 11.64 -6.14 -10.46
CA GLY A 39 11.46 -5.77 -9.06
C GLY A 39 11.20 -4.28 -8.89
N TRP A 40 11.82 -3.66 -7.88
CA TRP A 40 11.64 -2.23 -7.59
C TRP A 40 12.15 -1.33 -8.72
N SER A 41 13.17 -1.74 -9.50
CA SER A 41 13.61 -0.98 -10.67
C SER A 41 12.55 -0.92 -11.77
N ALA A 42 11.80 -2.02 -11.97
CA ALA A 42 10.67 -2.00 -12.90
C ALA A 42 9.52 -1.13 -12.37
N ILE A 43 9.23 -1.19 -11.06
CA ILE A 43 8.24 -0.30 -10.42
C ILE A 43 8.60 1.18 -10.65
N MET A 44 9.86 1.55 -10.42
CA MET A 44 10.38 2.89 -10.67
C MET A 44 10.29 3.28 -12.16
N TYR A 45 10.62 2.36 -13.06
CA TYR A 45 10.53 2.56 -14.50
C TYR A 45 9.09 2.93 -14.95
N TRP A 46 8.08 2.23 -14.41
CA TRP A 46 6.67 2.45 -14.77
C TRP A 46 6.06 3.72 -14.20
N ARG A 47 6.78 4.44 -13.32
CA ARG A 47 6.29 5.68 -12.68
C ARG A 47 4.90 5.49 -12.07
N VAL A 48 4.77 4.48 -11.21
CA VAL A 48 3.50 4.14 -10.57
C VAL A 48 2.89 5.39 -9.90
N PRO A 49 1.61 5.73 -10.18
CA PRO A 49 0.96 6.88 -9.59
C PRO A 49 1.10 6.94 -8.07
N PHE A 50 1.46 8.11 -7.57
CA PHE A 50 1.49 8.44 -6.14
C PHE A 50 2.40 7.57 -5.26
N ILE A 51 3.25 6.74 -5.86
CA ILE A 51 4.03 5.73 -5.13
C ILE A 51 4.99 6.33 -4.10
N ASP A 52 5.58 7.49 -4.42
CA ASP A 52 6.53 8.17 -3.55
C ASP A 52 5.91 8.72 -2.26
N ALA A 53 4.57 8.72 -2.15
CA ALA A 53 3.88 9.10 -0.92
C ALA A 53 4.08 8.08 0.22
N HIS A 54 4.37 6.82 -0.10
CA HIS A 54 4.51 5.75 0.91
C HIS A 54 5.69 4.81 0.68
N PHE A 55 6.29 4.83 -0.51
CA PHE A 55 7.43 3.97 -0.85
C PHE A 55 8.61 4.84 -1.22
N ASP A 56 9.67 4.82 -0.40
CA ASP A 56 10.95 5.40 -0.79
C ASP A 56 11.61 4.50 -1.85
N LEU A 57 11.29 4.78 -3.12
CA LEU A 57 11.81 4.01 -4.25
C LEU A 57 13.33 4.06 -4.33
N SER A 58 13.96 5.16 -3.92
CA SER A 58 15.42 5.28 -3.96
C SER A 58 16.08 4.26 -3.02
N THR A 59 15.54 4.11 -1.81
CA THR A 59 16.00 3.12 -0.83
C THR A 59 15.61 1.70 -1.25
N LEU A 60 14.40 1.49 -1.78
CA LEU A 60 13.90 0.17 -2.16
C LEU A 60 14.59 -0.42 -3.40
N VAL A 61 14.96 0.43 -4.36
CA VAL A 61 15.80 0.03 -5.50
C VAL A 61 17.25 -0.17 -5.06
N GLY A 62 17.73 0.70 -4.18
CA GLY A 62 19.13 0.71 -3.75
C GLY A 62 20.08 1.17 -4.86
N PRO A 63 21.40 0.97 -4.69
CA PRO A 63 22.42 1.54 -5.57
C PRO A 63 22.57 0.81 -6.92
N LYS A 64 21.88 -0.32 -7.13
CA LYS A 64 22.01 -1.16 -8.32
C LYS A 64 20.66 -1.37 -8.97
N GLU A 65 20.62 -1.35 -10.29
CA GLU A 65 19.41 -1.69 -11.03
C GLU A 65 19.14 -3.21 -10.98
N HIS A 66 17.91 -3.60 -10.68
CA HIS A 66 17.51 -4.99 -10.55
C HIS A 66 17.18 -5.60 -11.92
N ILE A 67 17.99 -6.54 -12.36
CA ILE A 67 17.82 -7.26 -13.63
C ILE A 67 17.47 -8.72 -13.37
N THR A 68 16.44 -9.24 -14.02
CA THR A 68 16.10 -10.66 -14.03
C THR A 68 16.50 -11.28 -15.36
N VAL A 69 17.22 -12.40 -15.31
CA VAL A 69 17.49 -13.28 -16.45
C VAL A 69 16.72 -14.59 -16.31
N PHE A 70 16.38 -15.21 -17.44
CA PHE A 70 15.53 -16.41 -17.48
C PHE A 70 16.29 -17.71 -17.81
N ASN A 71 17.60 -17.60 -18.03
CA ASN A 71 18.51 -18.73 -18.09
C ASN A 71 19.67 -18.50 -17.11
N TYR A 72 20.18 -19.59 -16.54
CA TYR A 72 21.27 -19.49 -15.56
C TYR A 72 22.58 -19.02 -16.21
N ALA A 73 22.84 -19.46 -17.45
CA ALA A 73 24.03 -19.07 -18.22
C ALA A 73 24.06 -17.58 -18.60
N ASP A 74 22.91 -16.91 -18.61
CA ASP A 74 22.81 -15.48 -18.95
C ASP A 74 23.16 -14.56 -17.77
N ARG A 75 23.44 -15.13 -16.58
CA ARG A 75 23.86 -14.35 -15.41
C ARG A 75 25.24 -13.75 -15.65
N TYR A 76 25.41 -12.54 -15.16
CA TYR A 76 26.67 -11.82 -15.23
C TYR A 76 26.91 -11.05 -13.93
N GLN A 77 28.14 -10.58 -13.73
CA GLN A 77 28.48 -9.66 -12.67
C GLN A 77 28.71 -8.26 -13.25
N ASN A 78 28.13 -7.25 -12.61
CA ASN A 78 28.30 -5.85 -12.98
C ASN A 78 28.16 -4.99 -11.72
N LYS A 79 28.98 -3.94 -11.59
CA LYS A 79 28.91 -3.02 -10.44
C LYS A 79 27.58 -2.27 -10.37
N LYS A 80 26.92 -2.02 -11.51
CA LYS A 80 25.66 -1.27 -11.64
C LYS A 80 24.40 -2.14 -11.51
N HIS A 81 24.49 -3.46 -11.69
CA HIS A 81 23.31 -4.33 -11.78
C HIS A 81 23.27 -5.38 -10.66
N GLN A 82 22.10 -5.55 -10.07
CA GLN A 82 21.77 -6.67 -9.19
C GLN A 82 21.06 -7.74 -10.03
N VAL A 83 21.77 -8.80 -10.40
CA VAL A 83 21.27 -9.82 -11.34
C VAL A 83 20.61 -10.99 -10.61
N HIS A 84 19.30 -11.12 -10.80
CA HIS A 84 18.44 -12.20 -10.32
C HIS A 84 18.22 -13.25 -11.41
N TYR A 85 18.07 -14.52 -11.01
CA TYR A 85 17.73 -15.61 -11.93
C TYR A 85 16.33 -16.14 -11.64
N CYS A 86 15.47 -16.11 -12.66
CA CYS A 86 14.14 -16.70 -12.60
C CYS A 86 14.11 -18.03 -13.36
N LYS A 87 14.08 -19.14 -12.62
CA LYS A 87 13.92 -20.49 -13.18
C LYS A 87 12.50 -20.83 -13.66
N LEU A 88 11.53 -19.95 -13.39
CA LEU A 88 10.13 -20.21 -13.75
C LEU A 88 9.90 -19.86 -15.22
N ARG A 89 8.99 -20.60 -15.86
CA ARG A 89 8.53 -20.27 -17.21
C ARG A 89 7.60 -19.05 -17.14
N VAL A 90 8.20 -17.88 -17.28
CA VAL A 90 7.49 -16.58 -17.39
C VAL A 90 6.91 -16.47 -18.80
N PRO A 91 5.59 -16.33 -18.98
CA PRO A 91 5.02 -16.04 -20.28
C PRO A 91 5.61 -14.75 -20.88
N PRO A 92 6.06 -14.74 -22.15
CA PRO A 92 6.75 -13.60 -22.74
C PRO A 92 5.98 -12.27 -22.68
N LYS A 93 4.65 -12.31 -22.69
CA LYS A 93 3.79 -11.12 -22.55
C LYS A 93 4.03 -10.30 -21.28
N TYR A 94 4.66 -10.87 -20.26
CA TYR A 94 4.99 -10.17 -19.01
C TYR A 94 6.39 -9.54 -19.01
N VAL A 95 7.12 -9.65 -20.13
CA VAL A 95 8.40 -8.99 -20.39
C VAL A 95 8.20 -8.09 -21.61
N ILE A 96 8.07 -6.80 -21.35
CA ILE A 96 7.73 -5.78 -22.33
C ILE A 96 9.03 -5.22 -22.89
N TYR A 97 9.14 -5.09 -24.21
CA TYR A 97 10.23 -4.37 -24.84
C TYR A 97 9.85 -2.90 -25.01
N ASP A 98 10.68 -2.00 -24.49
CA ASP A 98 10.57 -0.56 -24.72
C ASP A 98 11.52 -0.17 -25.87
N PRO A 99 11.00 0.14 -27.07
CA PRO A 99 11.83 0.50 -28.21
C PRO A 99 12.51 1.86 -28.03
N LYS A 100 12.00 2.76 -27.19
CA LYS A 100 12.59 4.11 -27.01
C LYS A 100 13.88 4.06 -26.20
N ARG A 101 13.98 3.13 -25.27
CA ARG A 101 15.15 2.93 -24.40
C ARG A 101 15.93 1.67 -24.73
N GLU A 102 15.45 0.88 -25.70
CA GLU A 102 16.03 -0.39 -26.14
C GLU A 102 16.23 -1.40 -25.00
N VAL A 103 15.29 -1.43 -24.05
CA VAL A 103 15.36 -2.31 -22.86
C VAL A 103 14.15 -3.22 -22.75
N HIS A 104 14.33 -4.38 -22.13
CA HIS A 104 13.21 -5.21 -21.67
C HIS A 104 12.88 -4.88 -20.22
N VAL A 105 11.61 -4.74 -19.90
CA VAL A 105 11.10 -4.41 -18.57
C VAL A 105 9.99 -5.37 -18.18
N ALA A 106 9.98 -5.80 -16.92
CA ALA A 106 8.89 -6.59 -16.38
C ALA A 106 7.61 -5.75 -16.44
N SER A 107 6.55 -6.31 -17.02
CA SER A 107 5.21 -5.70 -17.00
C SER A 107 4.81 -5.28 -15.57
N PRO A 108 3.94 -4.27 -15.39
CA PRO A 108 3.50 -3.84 -14.06
C PRO A 108 3.02 -4.99 -13.17
N GLU A 109 2.38 -6.00 -13.76
CA GLU A 109 1.86 -7.16 -13.04
C GLU A 109 2.95 -8.12 -12.57
N LEU A 110 3.99 -8.31 -13.39
CA LEU A 110 5.15 -9.11 -12.99
C LEU A 110 6.00 -8.35 -11.98
N ALA A 111 6.18 -7.04 -12.13
CA ALA A 111 6.89 -6.19 -11.18
C ALA A 111 6.23 -6.23 -9.80
N PHE A 112 4.89 -6.07 -9.73
CA PHE A 112 4.13 -6.26 -8.49
C PHE A 112 4.39 -7.62 -7.84
N LEU A 113 4.30 -8.69 -8.62
CA LEU A 113 4.53 -10.05 -8.13
C LEU A 113 5.96 -10.24 -7.61
N GLN A 114 6.95 -9.59 -8.23
CA GLN A 114 8.35 -9.62 -7.82
C GLN A 114 8.58 -8.92 -6.48
N VAL A 115 8.03 -7.71 -6.31
CA VAL A 115 8.23 -6.91 -5.08
C VAL A 115 7.28 -7.29 -3.94
N ALA A 116 6.19 -8.01 -4.20
CA ALA A 116 5.24 -8.44 -3.17
C ALA A 116 5.88 -9.34 -2.09
N GLN A 117 7.06 -9.91 -2.34
CA GLN A 117 7.81 -10.65 -1.32
C GLN A 117 8.55 -9.73 -0.35
N ASP A 118 8.81 -8.47 -0.71
CA ASP A 118 9.54 -7.52 0.13
C ASP A 118 8.57 -6.72 1.02
N LEU A 119 7.28 -6.79 0.70
CA LEU A 119 6.23 -6.03 1.36
C LEU A 119 5.51 -6.83 2.45
N ASP A 120 5.10 -6.11 3.49
CA ASP A 120 4.04 -6.59 4.38
C ASP A 120 2.68 -6.59 3.65
N ILE A 121 1.64 -7.08 4.33
CA ILE A 121 0.33 -7.21 3.71
C ILE A 121 -0.31 -5.85 3.38
N LEU A 122 -0.11 -4.82 4.20
CA LEU A 122 -0.72 -3.51 3.98
C LEU A 122 -0.01 -2.79 2.83
N GLY A 123 1.32 -2.80 2.80
CA GLY A 123 2.11 -2.26 1.70
C GLY A 123 1.81 -2.97 0.37
N ALA A 124 1.63 -4.30 0.39
CA ALA A 124 1.26 -5.04 -0.82
C ALA A 124 -0.16 -4.70 -1.31
N ILE A 125 -1.12 -4.43 -0.41
CA ILE A 125 -2.47 -3.98 -0.78
C ILE A 125 -2.40 -2.57 -1.38
N LEU A 126 -1.70 -1.66 -0.70
CA LEU A 126 -1.53 -0.28 -1.15
C LEU A 126 -0.89 -0.21 -2.54
N LEU A 127 0.23 -0.92 -2.75
CA LEU A 127 0.89 -0.93 -4.06
C LEU A 127 -0.04 -1.48 -5.17
N ALA A 128 -0.85 -2.49 -4.87
CA ALA A 128 -1.82 -3.01 -5.84
C ALA A 128 -2.91 -1.97 -6.19
N ILE A 129 -3.38 -1.20 -5.21
CA ILE A 129 -4.32 -0.08 -5.44
C ILE A 129 -3.66 0.99 -6.31
N LEU A 130 -2.44 1.41 -5.98
CA LEU A 130 -1.71 2.46 -6.73
C LEU A 130 -1.40 2.07 -8.17
N LEU A 131 -1.07 0.80 -8.43
CA LEU A 131 -0.90 0.27 -9.79
C LEU A 131 -2.20 0.32 -10.62
N CYS A 132 -3.36 0.34 -9.97
CA CYS A 132 -4.68 0.43 -10.58
C CYS A 132 -5.33 1.82 -10.38
N ALA A 133 -4.54 2.83 -10.00
CA ALA A 133 -5.01 4.19 -9.76
C ALA A 133 -5.22 4.96 -11.06
N PHE A 134 -6.05 6.00 -10.98
CA PHE A 134 -6.40 6.90 -12.07
C PHE A 134 -5.79 8.29 -11.80
N PRO A 135 -4.51 8.53 -12.16
CA PRO A 135 -3.75 9.70 -11.74
C PRO A 135 -4.36 11.03 -12.18
N ASP A 136 -4.95 11.06 -13.37
CA ASP A 136 -5.55 12.28 -13.94
C ASP A 136 -7.08 12.28 -13.76
N GLY A 137 -7.56 11.60 -12.73
CA GLY A 137 -8.98 11.47 -12.41
C GLY A 137 -9.68 10.35 -13.18
N LEU A 138 -11.00 10.25 -12.97
CA LEU A 138 -11.86 9.11 -13.31
C LEU A 138 -11.73 8.55 -14.75
N PHE A 139 -11.37 9.40 -15.72
CA PHE A 139 -11.30 9.03 -17.14
C PHE A 139 -9.88 8.67 -17.61
N SER A 140 -8.88 8.74 -16.72
CA SER A 140 -7.50 8.34 -17.03
C SER A 140 -7.35 6.82 -17.08
N GLN A 141 -6.30 6.34 -17.77
CA GLN A 141 -6.02 4.92 -17.88
C GLN A 141 -5.07 4.46 -16.77
N PRO A 142 -5.40 3.40 -16.02
CA PRO A 142 -4.47 2.85 -15.05
C PRO A 142 -3.34 2.10 -15.76
N LEU A 143 -2.18 1.96 -15.08
CA LEU A 143 -1.08 1.14 -15.59
C LEU A 143 -1.47 -0.32 -15.78
N THR A 144 -2.34 -0.84 -14.92
CA THR A 144 -2.86 -2.20 -14.98
C THR A 144 -4.25 -2.29 -14.32
N THR A 145 -4.81 -3.49 -14.27
CA THR A 145 -6.08 -3.78 -13.59
C THR A 145 -5.89 -4.91 -12.60
N LEU A 146 -6.74 -5.00 -11.57
CA LEU A 146 -6.75 -6.10 -10.61
C LEU A 146 -6.94 -7.44 -11.31
N LYS A 147 -7.73 -7.48 -12.39
CA LYS A 147 -7.87 -8.67 -13.22
C LYS A 147 -6.53 -9.12 -13.80
N LYS A 148 -5.76 -8.19 -14.40
CA LYS A 148 -4.44 -8.51 -14.98
C LYS A 148 -3.43 -8.91 -13.90
N LEU A 149 -3.43 -8.23 -12.75
CA LEU A 149 -2.59 -8.56 -11.60
C LEU A 149 -2.89 -9.98 -11.08
N LEU A 150 -4.17 -10.31 -10.92
CA LEU A 150 -4.63 -11.63 -10.50
C LEU A 150 -4.23 -12.71 -11.50
N ASP A 151 -4.48 -12.48 -12.80
CA ASP A 151 -4.12 -13.40 -13.87
C ASP A 151 -2.60 -13.69 -13.88
N CYS A 152 -1.78 -12.67 -13.69
CA CYS A 152 -0.33 -12.84 -13.59
C CYS A 152 0.05 -13.70 -12.38
N ALA A 153 -0.42 -13.35 -11.19
CA ALA A 153 -0.11 -14.08 -9.96
C ALA A 153 -0.60 -15.55 -10.02
N GLN A 154 -1.74 -15.80 -10.66
CA GLN A 154 -2.27 -17.16 -10.84
C GLN A 154 -1.39 -17.99 -11.78
N ARG A 155 -0.98 -17.43 -12.92
CA ARG A 155 -0.13 -18.11 -13.92
C ARG A 155 1.29 -18.39 -13.43
N MET A 156 1.82 -17.55 -12.54
CA MET A 156 3.18 -17.66 -12.01
C MET A 156 3.30 -18.62 -10.82
N SER A 157 2.79 -19.85 -10.96
CA SER A 157 2.87 -20.87 -9.91
C SER A 157 4.31 -21.13 -9.46
N GLY A 158 4.54 -21.16 -8.15
CA GLY A 158 5.86 -21.32 -7.55
C GLY A 158 6.70 -20.04 -7.43
N HIS A 159 6.21 -18.89 -7.91
CA HIS A 159 6.88 -17.61 -7.67
C HIS A 159 6.84 -17.23 -6.18
N ARG A 160 7.95 -16.72 -5.64
CA ARG A 160 8.11 -16.43 -4.21
C ARG A 160 7.07 -15.41 -3.70
N GLY A 161 6.86 -14.33 -4.45
CA GLY A 161 5.85 -13.31 -4.12
C GLY A 161 4.39 -13.73 -4.34
N ARG A 162 4.11 -14.88 -4.96
CA ARG A 162 2.74 -15.27 -5.37
C ARG A 162 1.74 -15.30 -4.22
N ARG A 163 2.11 -15.93 -3.09
CA ARG A 163 1.18 -16.07 -1.96
C ARG A 163 0.83 -14.71 -1.36
N ARG A 164 1.80 -13.80 -1.24
CA ARG A 164 1.59 -12.44 -0.72
C ARG A 164 0.77 -11.60 -1.70
N ALA A 165 1.11 -11.63 -2.99
CA ALA A 165 0.36 -10.94 -4.04
C ALA A 165 -1.11 -11.39 -4.07
N LEU A 166 -1.39 -12.69 -4.14
CA LEU A 166 -2.77 -13.21 -4.13
C LEU A 166 -3.53 -12.84 -2.86
N ARG A 167 -2.86 -12.81 -1.70
CA ARG A 167 -3.49 -12.39 -0.45
C ARG A 167 -3.85 -10.90 -0.46
N ALA A 168 -2.96 -10.05 -0.97
CA ALA A 168 -3.17 -8.61 -1.06
C ALA A 168 -4.31 -8.27 -2.05
N LEU A 169 -4.32 -8.92 -3.22
CA LEU A 169 -5.35 -8.69 -4.26
C LEU A 169 -6.78 -9.02 -3.82
N ARG A 170 -6.98 -9.75 -2.70
CA ARG A 170 -8.31 -9.95 -2.10
C ARG A 170 -8.93 -8.67 -1.53
N TYR A 171 -8.11 -7.66 -1.29
CA TYR A 171 -8.50 -6.44 -0.58
C TYR A 171 -8.21 -5.16 -1.36
N ALA A 172 -7.49 -5.24 -2.47
CA ALA A 172 -7.25 -4.09 -3.33
C ALA A 172 -8.51 -3.76 -4.16
N ALA A 173 -8.64 -2.49 -4.54
CA ALA A 173 -9.69 -1.98 -5.42
C ALA A 173 -9.08 -1.04 -6.48
N GLU A 174 -9.79 -0.87 -7.59
CA GLU A 174 -9.40 0.01 -8.70
C GLU A 174 -10.06 1.39 -8.55
N GLY A 175 -9.49 2.41 -9.20
CA GLY A 175 -10.14 3.71 -9.35
C GLY A 175 -9.83 4.72 -8.26
N CYS A 176 -8.79 4.47 -7.46
CA CYS A 176 -8.23 5.46 -6.55
C CYS A 176 -7.66 6.67 -7.31
N ASN A 177 -7.92 7.90 -6.86
CA ASN A 177 -7.42 9.12 -7.51
C ASN A 177 -6.33 9.87 -6.71
N SER A 178 -6.04 9.43 -5.47
CA SER A 178 -5.02 10.06 -4.62
C SER A 178 -4.44 9.08 -3.59
N PRO A 179 -3.18 9.26 -3.15
CA PRO A 179 -2.58 8.32 -2.19
C PRO A 179 -3.35 8.28 -0.86
N ARG A 180 -3.91 9.40 -0.44
CA ARG A 180 -4.69 9.50 0.80
C ARG A 180 -6.01 8.74 0.71
N GLU A 181 -6.71 8.83 -0.43
CA GLU A 181 -7.90 8.02 -0.68
C GLU A 181 -7.59 6.53 -0.60
N ALA A 182 -6.43 6.09 -1.10
CA ALA A 182 -6.03 4.68 -1.01
C ALA A 182 -5.96 4.19 0.45
N VAL A 183 -5.36 4.98 1.33
CA VAL A 183 -5.22 4.63 2.76
C VAL A 183 -6.57 4.73 3.48
N VAL A 184 -7.38 5.75 3.19
CA VAL A 184 -8.76 5.86 3.72
C VAL A 184 -9.60 4.66 3.31
N PHE A 185 -9.56 4.27 2.03
CA PHE A 185 -10.23 3.08 1.56
C PHE A 185 -9.79 1.85 2.35
N MET A 186 -8.50 1.72 2.65
CA MET A 186 -7.98 0.62 3.47
C MET A 186 -8.52 0.68 4.91
N LEU A 187 -8.57 1.86 5.54
CA LEU A 187 -9.17 2.05 6.87
C LEU A 187 -10.64 1.62 6.91
N LEU A 188 -11.40 1.95 5.87
CA LEU A 188 -12.84 1.65 5.80
C LEU A 188 -13.11 0.18 5.41
N SER A 189 -12.46 -0.31 4.37
CA SER A 189 -12.80 -1.59 3.73
C SER A 189 -12.12 -2.82 4.34
N LEU A 190 -10.90 -2.69 4.86
CA LEU A 190 -10.12 -3.84 5.31
C LEU A 190 -10.81 -4.53 6.49
N PRO A 191 -10.68 -5.86 6.63
CA PRO A 191 -11.21 -6.56 7.79
C PRO A 191 -10.51 -6.08 9.07
N ASN A 192 -11.17 -6.28 10.23
CA ASN A 192 -10.57 -5.96 11.54
C ASN A 192 -9.20 -6.66 11.75
N ALA A 193 -9.00 -7.83 11.14
CA ALA A 193 -7.71 -8.55 11.19
C ALA A 193 -6.58 -7.85 10.44
N LEU A 194 -6.88 -6.81 9.66
CA LEU A 194 -5.96 -5.92 8.97
C LEU A 194 -6.10 -4.46 9.43
N GLY A 195 -6.81 -4.20 10.54
CA GLY A 195 -6.92 -2.87 11.15
C GLY A 195 -8.02 -1.97 10.58
N GLY A 196 -8.84 -2.43 9.63
CA GLY A 196 -9.94 -1.64 9.06
C GLY A 196 -11.32 -1.92 9.70
N LEU A 197 -12.35 -1.22 9.21
CA LEU A 197 -13.75 -1.30 9.70
C LEU A 197 -14.59 -2.43 9.08
N ASN A 198 -14.02 -3.20 8.14
CA ASN A 198 -14.69 -4.30 7.44
C ASN A 198 -15.96 -3.84 6.67
N LEU A 199 -15.93 -2.66 6.05
CA LEU A 199 -16.96 -2.22 5.10
C LEU A 199 -16.80 -2.97 3.76
N ARG A 200 -17.29 -4.21 3.74
CA ARG A 200 -17.23 -5.07 2.56
C ARG A 200 -18.04 -4.48 1.42
N GLY A 201 -17.50 -4.54 0.20
CA GLY A 201 -18.18 -4.05 -1.00
C GLY A 201 -18.00 -2.55 -1.26
N LEU A 202 -17.18 -1.85 -0.46
CA LEU A 202 -16.80 -0.46 -0.70
C LEU A 202 -16.09 -0.35 -2.06
N ARG A 203 -16.43 0.67 -2.84
CA ARG A 203 -15.87 0.94 -4.17
C ARG A 203 -15.42 2.38 -4.26
N PHE A 204 -14.25 2.62 -4.87
CA PHE A 204 -13.83 3.95 -5.25
C PHE A 204 -14.71 4.51 -6.36
N ASN A 205 -14.92 5.83 -6.35
CA ASN A 205 -15.39 6.63 -7.49
C ASN A 205 -16.54 5.94 -8.26
N HIS A 206 -17.50 5.38 -7.54
CA HIS A 206 -18.50 4.50 -8.13
C HIS A 206 -19.60 5.30 -8.81
N LYS A 207 -19.93 4.92 -10.04
CA LYS A 207 -21.01 5.54 -10.82
C LYS A 207 -22.37 5.27 -10.18
N ILE A 208 -23.06 6.33 -9.80
CA ILE A 208 -24.46 6.32 -9.38
C ILE A 208 -25.28 7.02 -10.47
N VAL A 209 -26.26 6.31 -11.03
CA VAL A 209 -27.19 6.87 -12.00
C VAL A 209 -28.40 7.40 -11.24
N LEU A 210 -28.66 8.69 -11.38
CA LEU A 210 -29.79 9.38 -10.74
C LEU A 210 -30.90 9.58 -11.77
N ARG A 211 -32.14 9.22 -11.46
CA ARG A 211 -33.30 9.59 -12.29
C ARG A 211 -33.69 11.02 -11.95
N ARG A 212 -33.95 11.81 -12.98
CA ARG A 212 -34.48 13.16 -12.83
C ARG A 212 -36.00 13.13 -12.96
N ALA A 213 -36.66 14.07 -12.29
CA ALA A 213 -38.11 14.22 -12.30
C ALA A 213 -38.68 14.57 -13.69
N ASP A 214 -37.84 15.10 -14.59
CA ASP A 214 -38.16 15.46 -15.98
C ASP A 214 -37.96 14.29 -16.98
N GLY A 215 -37.66 13.08 -16.49
CA GLY A 215 -37.38 11.92 -17.34
C GLY A 215 -35.92 11.78 -17.80
N GLY A 216 -35.04 12.74 -17.47
CA GLY A 216 -33.60 12.63 -17.74
C GLY A 216 -32.84 11.74 -16.74
N SER A 217 -31.58 11.41 -17.05
CA SER A 217 -30.67 10.74 -16.10
C SER A 217 -29.44 11.61 -15.80
N GLY A 218 -29.15 11.82 -14.51
CA GLY A 218 -27.89 12.39 -14.05
C GLY A 218 -26.87 11.29 -13.71
N VAL A 219 -25.58 11.59 -13.83
CA VAL A 219 -24.50 10.70 -13.37
C VAL A 219 -23.77 11.39 -12.23
N PHE A 220 -23.56 10.64 -11.15
CA PHE A 220 -22.77 11.05 -10.00
C PHE A 220 -21.69 10.01 -9.72
N TYR A 221 -20.54 10.44 -9.19
CA TYR A 221 -19.47 9.57 -8.73
C TYR A 221 -19.15 9.96 -7.29
N GLY A 222 -19.34 9.03 -6.37
CA GLY A 222 -18.98 9.24 -4.97
C GLY A 222 -17.62 8.62 -4.67
N ASP A 223 -16.85 9.26 -3.80
CA ASP A 223 -15.46 8.87 -3.49
C ASP A 223 -15.39 7.43 -2.98
N PHE A 224 -16.21 7.10 -1.98
CA PHE A 224 -16.41 5.72 -1.53
C PHE A 224 -17.89 5.36 -1.46
N VAL A 225 -18.28 4.31 -2.19
CA VAL A 225 -19.68 3.89 -2.25
C VAL A 225 -19.82 2.46 -1.78
N LEU A 226 -20.83 2.21 -0.95
CA LEU A 226 -21.37 0.89 -0.62
C LEU A 226 -22.69 0.73 -1.39
N PRO A 227 -22.67 0.15 -2.61
CA PRO A 227 -23.85 0.16 -3.48
C PRO A 227 -25.02 -0.64 -2.90
N SER A 228 -24.72 -1.78 -2.26
CA SER A 228 -25.75 -2.66 -1.69
C SER A 228 -26.48 -2.00 -0.51
N GLU A 229 -25.76 -1.16 0.24
CA GLU A 229 -26.25 -0.45 1.41
C GLU A 229 -26.76 0.97 1.08
N ARG A 230 -26.72 1.36 -0.20
CA ARG A 230 -27.04 2.71 -0.69
C ARG A 230 -26.39 3.82 0.16
N LEU A 231 -25.09 3.70 0.39
CA LEU A 231 -24.35 4.66 1.21
C LEU A 231 -23.16 5.21 0.43
N VAL A 232 -22.99 6.53 0.48
CA VAL A 232 -21.84 7.26 -0.05
C VAL A 232 -21.09 7.90 1.11
N ILE A 233 -19.77 7.75 1.10
CA ILE A 233 -18.86 8.43 2.00
C ILE A 233 -18.03 9.39 1.12
N GLU A 234 -18.29 10.68 1.25
CA GLU A 234 -17.53 11.74 0.56
C GLU A 234 -16.34 12.10 1.43
N TYR A 235 -15.15 12.15 0.84
CA TYR A 235 -13.92 12.46 1.53
C TYR A 235 -13.43 13.87 1.21
N ASP A 236 -13.53 14.76 2.19
CA ASP A 236 -13.08 16.13 2.05
C ASP A 236 -11.61 16.27 2.51
N GLY A 237 -10.71 16.34 1.54
CA GLY A 237 -9.32 16.76 1.75
C GLY A 237 -9.29 18.22 2.22
N ILE A 238 -8.34 18.61 3.08
CA ILE A 238 -8.18 19.95 3.73
C ILE A 238 -8.23 21.18 2.76
N THR A 239 -8.36 21.00 1.46
CA THR A 239 -8.29 22.04 0.43
C THR A 239 -9.57 22.81 0.11
N HIS A 240 -10.70 22.62 0.81
CA HIS A 240 -11.91 23.40 0.51
C HIS A 240 -12.07 24.63 1.43
N HIS A 241 -11.50 25.77 1.02
CA HIS A 241 -12.02 27.06 1.41
C HIS A 241 -13.41 27.22 0.77
N GLY A 242 -14.44 26.78 1.49
CA GLY A 242 -15.82 26.72 1.02
C GLY A 242 -16.37 28.11 0.69
N SER A 243 -16.46 28.42 -0.59
CA SER A 243 -17.34 29.49 -1.06
C SER A 243 -18.80 29.11 -0.79
N LYS A 244 -19.69 30.11 -0.70
CA LYS A 244 -21.14 29.86 -0.51
C LYS A 244 -21.70 29.01 -1.66
N GLU A 245 -21.15 29.18 -2.86
CA GLU A 245 -21.53 28.47 -4.07
C GLU A 245 -21.18 26.96 -3.98
N ALA A 246 -20.04 26.62 -3.39
CA ALA A 246 -19.64 25.23 -3.16
C ALA A 246 -20.58 24.54 -2.16
N GLN A 247 -20.92 25.22 -1.05
CA GLN A 247 -21.86 24.68 -0.05
C GLN A 247 -23.26 24.47 -0.62
N ILE A 248 -23.74 25.37 -1.48
CA ILE A 248 -25.03 25.24 -2.18
C ILE A 248 -24.98 24.07 -3.17
N ALA A 249 -23.88 23.89 -3.90
CA ALA A 249 -23.70 22.78 -4.82
C ALA A 249 -23.70 21.43 -4.10
N ASP A 250 -23.01 21.32 -2.96
CA ASP A 250 -22.97 20.12 -2.13
C ASP A 250 -24.32 19.80 -1.49
N SER A 251 -25.04 20.82 -1.02
CA SER A 251 -26.40 20.66 -0.48
C SER A 251 -27.38 20.16 -1.56
N ARG A 252 -27.30 20.70 -2.78
CA ARG A 252 -28.10 20.25 -3.93
C ARG A 252 -27.71 18.83 -4.36
N ARG A 253 -26.43 18.46 -4.27
CA ARG A 253 -25.91 17.12 -4.56
C ARG A 253 -26.46 16.10 -3.57
N ALA A 254 -26.34 16.38 -2.27
CA ALA A 254 -26.86 15.52 -1.21
C ALA A 254 -28.38 15.30 -1.35
N LEU A 255 -29.14 16.36 -1.67
CA LEU A 255 -30.59 16.27 -1.90
C LEU A 255 -30.96 15.39 -3.11
N ARG A 256 -30.14 15.38 -4.16
CA ARG A 256 -30.39 14.52 -5.33
C ARG A 256 -30.08 13.05 -5.03
N LEU A 257 -29.03 12.78 -4.26
CA LEU A 257 -28.68 11.42 -3.83
C LEU A 257 -29.71 10.87 -2.84
N SER A 258 -30.23 11.69 -1.92
CA SER A 258 -31.26 11.26 -0.99
C SER A 258 -32.58 10.91 -1.67
N ARG A 259 -32.94 11.61 -2.76
CA ARG A 259 -34.09 11.25 -3.62
C ARG A 259 -33.94 9.88 -4.28
N GLU A 260 -32.70 9.47 -4.52
CA GLU A 260 -32.34 8.13 -4.97
C GLU A 260 -32.04 7.20 -3.79
N ASN A 261 -32.57 7.46 -2.59
CA ASN A 261 -32.37 6.64 -1.40
C ASN A 261 -30.90 6.34 -1.06
N PHE A 262 -29.95 7.19 -1.47
CA PHE A 262 -28.56 7.11 -1.02
C PHE A 262 -28.37 8.01 0.20
N ALA A 263 -27.88 7.42 1.29
CA ALA A 263 -27.38 8.19 2.41
C ALA A 263 -25.98 8.71 2.07
N VAL A 264 -25.71 9.98 2.37
CA VAL A 264 -24.39 10.60 2.16
C VAL A 264 -23.81 10.97 3.52
N VAL A 265 -22.57 10.58 3.77
CA VAL A 265 -21.82 10.90 5.00
C VAL A 265 -20.50 11.55 4.61
N SER A 266 -20.23 12.72 5.15
CA SER A 266 -18.95 13.41 4.91
C SER A 266 -17.89 12.93 5.90
N MET A 267 -16.70 12.63 5.39
CA MET A 267 -15.52 12.33 6.18
C MET A 267 -14.45 13.37 5.86
N THR A 268 -14.06 14.16 6.86
CA THR A 268 -12.98 15.13 6.70
C THR A 268 -11.63 14.46 6.87
N THR A 269 -10.56 15.16 6.52
CA THR A 269 -9.20 14.71 6.85
C THR A 269 -9.00 14.53 8.35
N LEU A 270 -9.59 15.39 9.20
CA LEU A 270 -9.49 15.24 10.66
C LEU A 270 -10.17 13.94 11.15
N HIS A 271 -11.33 13.59 10.59
CA HIS A 271 -11.97 12.29 10.90
C HIS A 271 -11.09 11.09 10.50
N ALA A 272 -10.27 11.21 9.45
CA ALA A 272 -9.38 10.13 9.04
C ALA A 272 -8.11 10.06 9.91
N GLU A 273 -7.51 11.22 10.20
CA GLU A 273 -6.21 11.30 10.89
C GLU A 273 -6.30 11.23 12.41
N ASN A 274 -7.30 11.85 13.04
CA ASN A 274 -7.38 11.80 14.48
C ASN A 274 -8.04 10.46 14.89
N PRO A 275 -7.38 9.59 15.67
CA PRO A 275 -7.97 8.31 16.06
C PRO A 275 -9.30 8.47 16.80
N SER A 276 -9.43 9.46 17.69
CA SER A 276 -10.68 9.69 18.44
C SER A 276 -11.82 10.13 17.53
N ASP A 277 -11.55 11.04 16.59
CA ASP A 277 -12.55 11.50 15.63
C ASP A 277 -12.93 10.38 14.66
N PHE A 278 -11.97 9.55 14.26
CA PHE A 278 -12.20 8.35 13.47
C PHE A 278 -13.14 7.37 14.19
N GLU A 279 -12.93 7.14 15.48
CA GLU A 279 -13.81 6.26 16.26
C GLU A 279 -15.23 6.81 16.34
N LEU A 280 -15.40 8.10 16.59
CA LEU A 280 -16.71 8.76 16.61
C LEU A 280 -17.42 8.60 15.25
N PHE A 281 -16.71 8.90 14.16
CA PHE A 281 -17.21 8.70 12.80
C PHE A 281 -17.59 7.23 12.55
N ALA A 282 -16.70 6.29 12.88
CA ALA A 282 -16.92 4.87 12.67
C ALA A 282 -18.12 4.33 13.46
N ARG A 283 -18.31 4.78 14.70
CA ARG A 283 -19.46 4.42 15.54
C ARG A 283 -20.76 4.97 14.95
N ASP A 284 -20.78 6.23 14.52
CA ASP A 284 -21.96 6.82 13.86
C ASP A 284 -22.32 6.08 12.56
N LEU A 285 -21.33 5.89 11.69
CA LEU A 285 -21.46 5.20 10.42
C LEU A 285 -22.01 3.77 10.61
N LEU A 286 -21.36 2.99 11.48
CA LEU A 286 -21.72 1.58 11.66
C LEU A 286 -23.07 1.45 12.37
N TYR A 287 -23.29 2.18 13.46
CA TYR A 287 -24.51 2.03 14.26
C TYR A 287 -25.72 2.71 13.61
N ARG A 288 -25.63 3.99 13.28
CA ARG A 288 -26.78 4.79 12.83
C ARG A 288 -27.09 4.62 11.35
N ARG A 289 -26.08 4.45 10.49
CA ARG A 289 -26.28 4.36 9.04
C ARG A 289 -26.40 2.93 8.54
N LEU A 290 -25.61 2.01 9.11
CA LEU A 290 -25.55 0.63 8.63
C LEU A 290 -26.25 -0.39 9.55
N GLY A 291 -26.69 0.00 10.76
CA GLY A 291 -27.30 -0.93 11.73
C GLY A 291 -26.35 -2.04 12.22
N ARG A 292 -25.04 -1.82 12.11
CA ARG A 292 -23.98 -2.78 12.47
C ARG A 292 -23.39 -2.45 13.83
N ARG A 293 -23.17 -3.48 14.65
CA ARG A 293 -22.44 -3.35 15.92
C ARG A 293 -20.94 -3.55 15.68
N ILE A 294 -20.12 -2.67 16.26
CA ILE A 294 -18.67 -2.83 16.27
C ILE A 294 -18.29 -3.97 17.21
N ARG A 295 -17.58 -4.96 16.69
CA ARG A 295 -17.01 -6.07 17.47
C ARG A 295 -15.61 -6.40 16.97
N ILE A 296 -14.60 -6.01 17.71
CA ILE A 296 -13.21 -6.28 17.36
C ILE A 296 -12.77 -7.56 18.07
N ARG A 297 -12.69 -8.64 17.30
CA ARG A 297 -12.20 -9.96 17.78
C ARG A 297 -10.87 -10.36 17.15
N ALA A 298 -10.23 -9.42 16.46
CA ALA A 298 -9.06 -9.71 15.66
C ALA A 298 -7.77 -9.32 16.41
N ARG A 299 -6.91 -10.31 16.60
CA ARG A 299 -5.69 -10.26 17.43
C ARG A 299 -4.75 -9.10 17.06
N GLY A 300 -4.68 -8.76 15.77
CA GLY A 300 -3.77 -7.75 15.24
C GLY A 300 -4.42 -6.42 14.87
N PHE A 301 -5.67 -6.17 15.30
CA PHE A 301 -6.41 -4.96 14.91
C PHE A 301 -5.62 -3.69 15.22
N TRP A 302 -5.29 -3.44 16.49
CA TRP A 302 -4.65 -2.18 16.90
C TRP A 302 -3.25 -2.01 16.30
N LYS A 303 -2.46 -3.08 16.22
CA LYS A 303 -1.14 -3.05 15.56
C LYS A 303 -1.24 -2.65 14.09
N LEU A 304 -2.15 -3.25 13.33
CA LEU A 304 -2.29 -2.96 11.90
C LEU A 304 -3.03 -1.65 11.66
N ARG A 305 -3.94 -1.26 12.56
CA ARG A 305 -4.56 0.06 12.58
C ARG A 305 -3.53 1.16 12.85
N HIS A 306 -2.51 0.90 13.66
CA HIS A 306 -1.38 1.79 13.84
C HIS A 306 -0.57 1.91 12.54
N THR A 307 -0.27 0.81 11.85
CA THR A 307 0.43 0.88 10.56
C THR A 307 -0.38 1.65 9.50
N LEU A 308 -1.71 1.49 9.46
CA LEU A 308 -2.58 2.30 8.59
C LEU A 308 -2.57 3.78 8.97
N GLN A 309 -2.52 4.08 10.28
CA GLN A 309 -2.40 5.45 10.79
C GLN A 309 -1.08 6.08 10.33
N ASP A 310 0.04 5.37 10.48
CA ASP A 310 1.35 5.85 10.03
C ASP A 310 1.34 6.12 8.51
N MET A 311 0.76 5.20 7.72
CA MET A 311 0.61 5.38 6.28
C MET A 311 -0.15 6.68 5.95
N LEU A 312 -1.27 6.95 6.61
CA LEU A 312 -2.05 8.17 6.37
C LEU A 312 -1.23 9.44 6.65
N MET A 313 -0.40 9.39 7.69
CA MET A 313 0.47 10.48 8.14
C MET A 313 1.78 10.57 7.34
N ASP A 314 2.12 9.55 6.54
CA ASP A 314 3.34 9.47 5.73
C ASP A 314 3.28 10.19 4.39
N SER A 315 2.08 10.60 3.97
CA SER A 315 1.85 11.52 2.84
C SER A 315 2.87 12.67 2.90
N ALA A 316 3.73 12.77 1.88
CA ALA A 316 4.78 13.78 1.82
C ALA A 316 4.23 15.18 2.14
N LEU A 317 5.07 16.03 2.75
CA LEU A 317 4.76 17.43 3.01
C LEU A 317 4.07 18.03 1.78
N PRO A 318 2.92 18.71 1.93
CA PRO A 318 2.33 19.42 0.81
C PRO A 318 3.40 20.31 0.17
N GLU A 319 3.49 20.34 -1.16
CA GLU A 319 4.56 21.08 -1.86
C GLU A 319 4.68 22.54 -1.40
N TRP A 320 3.58 23.17 -1.00
CA TRP A 320 3.58 24.54 -0.49
C TRP A 320 4.25 24.67 0.89
N GLU A 321 4.20 23.63 1.72
CA GLU A 321 4.86 23.59 3.02
C GLU A 321 6.35 23.26 2.86
N MET A 322 6.69 22.40 1.89
CA MET A 322 8.07 22.25 1.42
C MET A 322 8.64 23.57 0.88
N ARG A 323 7.87 24.33 0.08
CA ARG A 323 8.24 25.66 -0.42
C ARG A 323 8.40 26.69 0.70
N LYS A 324 7.58 26.62 1.76
CA LYS A 324 7.74 27.48 2.96
C LYS A 324 8.91 27.08 3.85
N ALA A 325 9.33 25.82 3.82
CA ALA A 325 10.48 25.30 4.56
C ALA A 325 11.80 25.40 3.79
N GLN A 326 11.75 25.66 2.46
CA GLN A 326 12.93 25.96 1.67
C GLN A 326 13.60 27.23 2.19
N GLY A 327 14.75 27.05 2.84
CA GLY A 327 15.59 28.14 3.38
C GLY A 327 15.62 28.23 4.91
N ASP A 328 14.79 27.47 5.64
CA ASP A 328 14.74 27.49 7.11
C ASP A 328 14.77 26.06 7.69
N PRO A 329 15.97 25.53 7.99
CA PRO A 329 16.15 24.20 8.57
C PRO A 329 15.46 24.00 9.92
N ASP A 330 15.32 25.06 10.72
CA ASP A 330 14.66 25.00 12.04
C ASP A 330 13.14 24.85 11.88
N ARG A 331 12.56 25.49 10.87
CA ARG A 331 11.14 25.30 10.51
C ARG A 331 10.86 23.90 9.99
N TYR A 332 11.79 23.33 9.21
CA TYR A 332 11.72 21.95 8.74
C TYR A 332 11.79 20.97 9.93
N LEU A 333 12.81 21.07 10.78
CA LEU A 333 12.96 20.28 12.01
C LEU A 333 11.72 20.41 12.92
N GLY A 334 11.23 21.63 13.15
CA GLY A 334 10.05 21.88 13.99
C GLY A 334 8.77 21.26 13.44
N TYR A 335 8.67 21.02 12.13
CA TYR A 335 7.58 20.22 11.55
C TYR A 335 7.75 18.73 11.88
N TYR A 336 8.95 18.16 11.67
CA TYR A 336 9.22 16.75 12.01
C TYR A 336 8.99 16.49 13.49
N ASP A 337 9.45 17.38 14.37
CA ASP A 337 9.23 17.27 15.81
C ASP A 337 7.75 17.34 16.18
N ARG A 338 6.97 18.24 15.57
CA ARG A 338 5.51 18.31 15.78
C ARG A 338 4.81 17.05 15.25
N ARG A 339 5.25 16.53 14.11
CA ARG A 339 4.72 15.31 13.50
C ARG A 339 5.04 14.08 14.33
N ASP A 340 6.25 13.94 14.84
CA ASP A 340 6.67 12.84 15.70
C ASP A 340 6.03 12.92 17.10
N SER A 341 5.90 14.13 17.66
CA SER A 341 5.18 14.33 18.93
C SER A 341 3.69 14.02 18.78
N ARG A 342 3.07 14.39 17.65
CA ARG A 342 1.69 14.03 17.30
C ARG A 342 1.53 12.52 17.13
N ARG A 343 2.48 11.86 16.46
CA ARG A 343 2.50 10.40 16.30
C ARG A 343 2.47 9.70 17.65
N GLU A 344 3.30 10.11 18.62
CA GLU A 344 3.35 9.51 19.96
C GLU A 344 1.96 9.54 20.64
N VAL A 345 1.28 10.69 20.62
CA VAL A 345 -0.07 10.85 21.17
C VAL A 345 -1.08 9.99 20.41
N GLU A 346 -1.01 9.99 19.07
CA GLU A 346 -1.88 9.18 18.23
C GLU A 346 -1.67 7.68 18.47
N ARG A 347 -0.46 7.19 18.78
CA ARG A 347 -0.24 5.76 19.11
C ARG A 347 -1.07 5.32 20.30
N ILE A 348 -1.07 6.14 21.36
CA ILE A 348 -1.84 5.89 22.58
C ILE A 348 -3.33 5.91 22.26
N GLN A 349 -3.79 6.91 21.52
CA GLN A 349 -5.19 7.01 21.10
C GLN A 349 -5.60 5.83 20.22
N VAL A 350 -4.75 5.40 19.29
CA VAL A 350 -4.96 4.20 18.47
C VAL A 350 -5.17 2.99 19.36
N MET A 351 -4.34 2.77 20.38
CA MET A 351 -4.51 1.63 21.29
C MET A 351 -5.77 1.70 22.15
N ASN A 352 -6.33 2.88 22.36
CA ASN A 352 -7.59 3.07 23.07
C ASN A 352 -8.83 3.02 22.15
N LEU A 353 -8.62 2.92 20.83
CA LEU A 353 -9.72 2.81 19.87
C LEU A 353 -10.65 1.66 20.23
N PHE A 354 -11.95 1.94 20.17
CA PHE A 354 -13.02 1.00 20.40
C PHE A 354 -12.89 0.32 21.76
N ASP A 355 -12.64 1.13 22.79
CA ASP A 355 -12.45 0.73 24.19
C ASP A 355 -11.16 -0.08 24.45
N GLY A 356 -10.27 -0.16 23.44
CA GLY A 356 -8.95 -0.78 23.52
C GLY A 356 -8.94 -2.30 23.68
N PRO A 357 -7.75 -2.93 23.66
CA PRO A 357 -7.62 -4.39 23.66
C PRO A 357 -8.14 -5.06 24.94
N ARG A 358 -8.07 -4.37 26.09
CA ARG A 358 -8.55 -4.88 27.39
C ARG A 358 -10.06 -5.14 27.38
N ARG A 359 -10.86 -4.24 26.79
CA ARG A 359 -12.32 -4.43 26.67
C ARG A 359 -12.67 -5.74 25.98
N TRP A 360 -11.85 -6.16 25.01
CA TRP A 360 -12.09 -7.35 24.19
C TRP A 360 -11.33 -8.59 24.68
N GLY A 361 -10.63 -8.53 25.82
CA GLY A 361 -9.83 -9.63 26.37
C GLY A 361 -8.60 -9.98 25.52
N LEU A 362 -8.02 -8.98 24.84
CA LEU A 362 -6.92 -9.15 23.87
C LEU A 362 -5.59 -8.55 24.35
N ASP A 363 -5.51 -8.07 25.59
CA ASP A 363 -4.35 -7.40 26.19
C ASP A 363 -3.21 -8.36 26.57
N THR A 364 -3.53 -9.61 26.89
CA THR A 364 -2.53 -10.64 27.23
C THR A 364 -1.79 -11.23 26.03
N TRP A 365 -2.22 -10.88 24.82
CA TRP A 365 -1.72 -11.46 23.58
C TRP A 365 -0.35 -10.91 23.24
N PRO A 366 0.63 -11.71 22.78
CA PRO A 366 2.02 -11.27 22.60
C PRO A 366 2.17 -9.94 21.83
N TRP A 367 1.45 -9.77 20.73
CA TRP A 367 1.51 -8.55 19.89
C TRP A 367 0.95 -7.31 20.57
N ASN A 368 -0.17 -7.44 21.29
CA ASN A 368 -0.79 -6.33 22.01
C ASN A 368 -0.04 -6.06 23.31
N ARG A 369 0.41 -7.11 24.01
CA ARG A 369 1.25 -7.03 25.20
C ARG A 369 2.57 -6.33 24.88
N SER A 370 3.24 -6.67 23.78
CA SER A 370 4.47 -5.98 23.36
C SER A 370 4.21 -4.50 23.04
N ALA A 371 3.12 -4.18 22.36
CA ALA A 371 2.76 -2.78 22.07
C ALA A 371 2.39 -2.01 23.34
N LEU A 372 1.59 -2.60 24.23
CA LEU A 372 1.20 -2.03 25.53
C LEU A 372 2.44 -1.82 26.42
N HIS A 373 3.34 -2.80 26.52
CA HIS A 373 4.59 -2.64 27.27
C HIS A 373 5.55 -1.64 26.64
N PHE A 374 5.56 -1.52 25.31
CA PHE A 374 6.32 -0.48 24.64
C PHE A 374 5.77 0.90 25.03
N LEU A 375 4.44 1.10 24.97
CA LEU A 375 3.79 2.34 25.39
C LEU A 375 3.98 2.62 26.88
N GLU A 376 3.87 1.61 27.74
CA GLU A 376 4.13 1.76 29.19
C GLU A 376 5.58 2.15 29.45
N ARG A 377 6.55 1.61 28.70
CA ARG A 377 7.96 1.98 28.81
C ARG A 377 8.21 3.41 28.32
N GLU A 378 7.66 3.78 27.15
CA GLU A 378 7.74 5.17 26.66
C GLU A 378 7.10 6.13 27.65
N GLU A 379 5.94 5.80 28.23
CA GLU A 379 5.28 6.63 29.23
C GLU A 379 6.10 6.74 30.52
N ARG A 380 6.69 5.65 31.01
CA ARG A 380 7.60 5.69 32.17
C ARG A 380 8.82 6.55 31.90
N GLN A 381 9.45 6.40 30.74
CA GLN A 381 10.58 7.21 30.32
C GLN A 381 10.18 8.70 30.24
N ARG A 382 9.03 8.99 29.62
CA ARG A 382 8.46 10.35 29.53
C ARG A 382 8.21 10.96 30.91
N ARG A 383 7.63 10.22 31.85
CA ARG A 383 7.40 10.66 33.24
C ARG A 383 8.72 10.89 33.99
N ALA A 384 9.70 10.00 33.81
CA ALA A 384 11.03 10.16 34.41
C ALA A 384 11.76 11.41 33.89
N GLU A 385 11.52 11.78 32.63
CA GLU A 385 12.02 13.00 32.01
C GLU A 385 11.17 14.25 32.38
N GLY A 386 10.13 14.12 33.21
CA GLY A 386 9.26 15.22 33.62
C GLY A 386 8.35 15.78 32.52
N ARG A 387 8.24 15.08 31.38
CA ARG A 387 7.57 15.57 30.16
C ARG A 387 6.07 15.26 30.12
N ARG A 388 5.28 16.21 29.64
CA ARG A 388 3.86 16.03 29.27
C ARG A 388 3.75 15.29 27.93
N ALA A 389 2.62 14.61 27.71
CA ALA A 389 2.37 13.91 26.45
C ALA A 389 2.25 14.93 25.32
N GLY A 390 2.95 14.72 24.21
CA GLY A 390 3.03 15.68 23.10
C GLY A 390 3.99 16.86 23.33
N GLU A 391 4.73 16.89 24.44
CA GLU A 391 5.78 17.88 24.69
C GLU A 391 7.04 17.56 23.86
N ARG A 392 7.59 18.59 23.18
CA ARG A 392 8.72 18.45 22.25
C ARG A 392 9.93 17.80 22.92
N ARG A 393 10.56 16.85 22.24
CA ARG A 393 11.73 16.10 22.75
C ARG A 393 13.02 16.93 22.81
N TYR A 394 13.13 17.97 21.99
CA TYR A 394 14.28 18.88 21.96
C TYR A 394 13.84 20.34 22.16
N ALA A 395 14.36 20.98 23.21
CA ALA A 395 14.25 22.42 23.43
C ALA A 395 15.64 23.06 23.23
N ARG A 396 16.24 22.90 22.04
CA ARG A 396 17.46 23.62 21.64
C ARG A 396 17.47 23.85 20.14
N SER A 397 17.63 25.11 19.75
CA SER A 397 18.06 25.53 18.42
C SER A 397 19.36 24.79 18.07
N PHE A 398 19.29 23.88 17.10
CA PHE A 398 20.51 23.25 16.58
C PHE A 398 21.17 24.24 15.61
N PRO A 399 22.49 24.49 15.72
CA PRO A 399 23.16 25.32 14.74
C PRO A 399 23.16 24.60 13.38
N VAL A 400 22.44 25.20 12.43
CA VAL A 400 22.20 24.93 10.99
C VAL A 400 23.29 24.19 10.18
N ARG A 401 24.53 24.08 10.67
CA ARG A 401 25.68 23.55 9.91
C ARG A 401 25.69 22.04 9.72
N GLN A 402 25.02 21.26 10.58
CA GLN A 402 25.07 19.79 10.52
C GLN A 402 24.08 19.16 9.53
N ILE A 403 22.94 19.82 9.27
CA ILE A 403 21.93 19.34 8.30
C ILE A 403 22.26 19.82 6.88
N ALA A 404 22.93 20.97 6.74
CA ALA A 404 23.39 21.44 5.44
C ALA A 404 24.43 20.50 4.79
N SER A 405 25.21 19.75 5.58
CA SER A 405 26.12 18.73 5.04
C SER A 405 25.37 17.46 4.59
N GLU A 406 24.32 17.05 5.31
CA GLU A 406 23.48 15.91 4.93
C GLU A 406 22.60 16.21 3.70
N LEU A 407 22.08 17.44 3.56
CA LEU A 407 21.33 17.86 2.38
C LEU A 407 22.23 18.02 1.15
N ARG A 408 23.48 18.47 1.31
CA ARG A 408 24.49 18.44 0.23
C ARG A 408 24.90 17.01 -0.15
N ALA A 409 24.98 16.10 0.82
CA ALA A 409 25.24 14.68 0.57
C ALA A 409 24.09 13.97 -0.18
N ARG A 410 22.86 14.49 -0.09
CA ARG A 410 21.67 13.99 -0.81
C ARG A 410 21.49 14.55 -2.23
N GLY A 411 22.46 15.29 -2.76
CA GLY A 411 22.51 15.65 -4.19
C GLY A 411 21.40 16.58 -4.69
N ALA A 412 20.73 17.33 -3.80
CA ALA A 412 19.83 18.39 -4.23
C ALA A 412 20.65 19.58 -4.73
N THR A 413 21.05 19.56 -6.01
CA THR A 413 21.46 20.77 -6.71
C THR A 413 20.21 21.59 -7.07
N PRO A 414 20.18 22.90 -6.81
CA PRO A 414 19.08 23.76 -7.22
C PRO A 414 19.14 23.91 -8.75
N ILE A 415 18.24 23.27 -9.47
CA ILE A 415 18.00 23.57 -10.88
C ILE A 415 17.05 24.76 -10.92
N TYR A 416 17.59 25.98 -10.86
CA TYR A 416 16.99 27.11 -11.56
C TYR A 416 18.08 28.09 -12.00
N GLY A 417 18.32 28.07 -13.31
CA GLY A 417 19.03 29.09 -14.05
C GLY A 417 18.51 29.11 -15.49
N ARG A 418 17.85 30.23 -15.85
CA ARG A 418 17.28 30.60 -17.17
C ARG A 418 15.91 29.96 -17.47
N ALA A 419 14.89 30.67 -17.93
CA ALA A 419 14.78 31.93 -18.69
C ALA A 419 13.49 32.66 -18.25
N LEU A 420 13.54 33.97 -17.95
CA LEU A 420 13.19 35.14 -18.78
C LEU A 420 11.68 35.36 -18.97
N CYS A 421 11.28 36.61 -18.70
CA CYS A 421 10.27 37.44 -19.34
C CYS A 421 8.91 36.83 -19.72
#